data_AF-A0A958P448-F1
#
_entry.id   AF-A0A958P448-F1
#
_cell.length_a   1.000
_cell.length_b   1.000
_cell.length_c   1.000
_cell.angle_alpha   90.00
_cell.angle_beta   90.00
_cell.angle_gamma   90.00
#
_symmetry.space_group_name_H-M   'P 1'
#
loop_
_entity.id
_entity.type
_entity.pdbx_description
1 polymer ?
#
loop_
_entity_poly.entity_id
_entity_poly.type
_entity_poly.pdbx_seq_one_letter_code
_entity_poly.pdbx_strand_id
1 'polypeptide(L)'
;MNKAKEKKQTGKYGLKGSRLAELLRVIKYFKQFDPKERLENCMDGLELSEFVQRYNMVSKRNKGQSDIEEEFLDVLGKKFNKHSFVRTILSSLEKMNAVYGDRAKQAMENKGVDWKAISHAFRCCFQLKELAENHTIKFPLSEDKFLVGIKNGDYEYSELGDVLYTLMEEAKQEIENSSLPENCDRDFWDKFIIKTYLKDGHTIR
;
A
#
# COMPACT_ATOMS: atom_id res chain seq x y z
N MET A 1 -33.54 25.97 21.37
CA MET A 1 -32.49 26.99 21.12
C MET A 1 -31.16 26.26 21.14
N ASN A 2 -30.51 25.89 20.03
CA ASN A 2 -30.13 26.66 18.83
C ASN A 2 -29.01 27.67 19.11
N LYS A 3 -27.76 27.28 18.76
CA LYS A 3 -26.69 27.99 18.02
C LYS A 3 -25.34 27.35 18.40
N ALA A 4 -24.67 26.53 17.60
CA ALA A 4 -24.19 26.67 16.21
C ALA A 4 -23.10 27.73 16.01
N LYS A 5 -22.05 27.30 15.30
CA LYS A 5 -20.88 28.01 14.71
C LYS A 5 -19.67 28.07 15.65
N GLU A 6 -18.52 27.51 15.29
CA GLU A 6 -17.87 27.68 14.00
C GLU A 6 -17.48 26.38 13.27
N LYS A 7 -18.13 26.17 12.13
CA LYS A 7 -17.50 25.70 10.90
C LYS A 7 -16.63 26.85 10.37
N LYS A 8 -15.31 26.67 10.38
CA LYS A 8 -14.27 27.36 9.58
C LYS A 8 -13.13 26.34 9.50
N GLN A 9 -12.65 25.83 8.37
CA GLN A 9 -12.83 26.17 6.97
C GLN A 9 -12.34 24.94 6.20
N THR A 10 -13.21 24.32 5.42
CA THR A 10 -12.82 23.40 4.35
C THR A 10 -11.93 24.16 3.36
N GLY A 11 -10.80 23.59 2.93
CA GLY A 11 -10.02 24.14 1.82
C GLY A 11 -8.59 24.60 2.12
N LYS A 12 -7.77 23.80 2.81
CA LYS A 12 -6.32 23.79 2.54
C LYS A 12 -5.93 22.45 1.90
N TYR A 13 -6.42 22.25 0.67
CA TYR A 13 -5.82 21.43 -0.39
C TYR A 13 -4.75 20.40 0.04
N GLY A 14 -5.16 19.15 0.26
CA GLY A 14 -4.65 17.94 -0.42
C GLY A 14 -3.18 17.51 -0.36
N LEU A 15 -2.25 18.23 0.29
CA LEU A 15 -0.81 18.08 0.02
C LEU A 15 0.11 17.87 1.24
N LYS A 16 -0.45 17.56 2.43
CA LYS A 16 0.36 17.18 3.61
C LYS A 16 0.42 15.67 3.90
N GLY A 17 -0.13 14.82 3.04
CA GLY A 17 -0.28 13.38 3.31
C GLY A 17 -0.12 12.44 2.13
N SER A 18 0.44 12.88 0.99
CA SER A 18 0.80 11.91 -0.06
C SER A 18 2.10 11.22 0.33
N ARG A 19 2.14 9.90 0.13
CA ARG A 19 3.34 9.07 0.38
C ARG A 19 4.54 9.58 -0.41
N LEU A 20 4.32 10.13 -1.60
CA LEU A 20 5.36 10.76 -2.40
C LEU A 20 5.89 12.04 -1.75
N ALA A 21 5.02 12.90 -1.21
CA ALA A 21 5.45 14.09 -0.49
C ALA A 21 6.28 13.72 0.75
N GLU A 22 5.86 12.70 1.50
CA GLU A 22 6.61 12.18 2.64
C GLU A 22 7.95 11.57 2.22
N LEU A 23 7.98 10.78 1.15
CA LEU A 23 9.21 10.22 0.58
C LEU A 23 10.21 11.34 0.21
N LEU A 24 9.74 12.37 -0.50
CA LEU A 24 10.56 13.50 -0.91
C LEU A 24 11.04 14.32 0.29
N ARG A 25 10.18 14.53 1.30
CA ARG A 25 10.51 15.21 2.55
C ARG A 25 11.64 14.47 3.28
N VAL A 26 11.53 13.16 3.44
CA VAL A 26 12.53 12.33 4.13
C VAL A 26 13.83 12.26 3.34
N ILE A 27 13.78 12.12 2.01
CA ILE A 27 14.98 12.19 1.16
C ILE A 27 15.67 13.54 1.32
N LYS A 28 14.92 14.64 1.25
CA LYS A 28 15.45 16.00 1.42
C LYS A 28 16.12 16.16 2.78
N TYR A 29 15.49 15.64 3.83
CA TYR A 29 16.06 15.63 5.18
C TYR A 29 17.40 14.88 5.21
N PHE A 30 17.47 13.64 4.71
CA PHE A 30 18.72 12.86 4.80
C PHE A 30 19.85 13.38 3.88
N LYS A 31 19.52 14.11 2.80
CA LYS A 31 20.52 14.73 1.91
C LYS A 31 21.36 15.83 2.56
N GLN A 32 20.97 16.34 3.72
CA GLN A 32 21.74 17.36 4.43
C GLN A 32 22.86 16.78 5.31
N PHE A 33 22.93 15.46 5.46
CA PHE A 33 23.93 14.77 6.30
C PHE A 33 25.02 14.09 5.47
N ASP A 34 26.17 13.79 6.08
CA ASP A 34 27.23 13.01 5.45
C ASP A 34 26.70 11.58 5.12
N PRO A 35 26.87 11.06 3.89
CA PRO A 35 26.49 9.69 3.53
C PRO A 35 27.12 8.58 4.41
N LYS A 36 28.21 8.87 5.13
CA LYS A 36 28.88 7.99 6.09
C LYS A 36 28.41 8.20 7.54
N GLU A 37 27.57 9.19 7.80
CA GLU A 37 26.92 9.40 9.10
C GLU A 37 25.98 8.20 9.41
N ARG A 38 25.85 7.87 10.69
CA ARG A 38 24.89 6.85 11.14
C ARG A 38 23.53 7.48 11.36
N LEU A 39 22.48 6.68 11.14
CA LEU A 39 21.09 7.10 11.28
C LEU A 39 20.81 7.64 12.70
N GLU A 40 21.34 6.99 13.74
CA GLU A 40 21.18 7.45 15.13
C GLU A 40 21.57 8.93 15.35
N ASN A 41 22.60 9.43 14.65
CA ASN A 41 23.05 10.83 14.76
C ASN A 41 22.18 11.80 13.95
N CYS A 42 21.36 11.28 13.05
CA CYS A 42 20.51 12.06 12.15
C CYS A 42 19.04 11.95 12.54
N MET A 43 18.66 11.14 13.52
CA MET A 43 17.26 10.83 13.77
C MET A 43 16.53 12.01 14.43
N ASP A 44 17.10 12.66 15.42
CA ASP A 44 16.38 13.59 16.31
C ASP A 44 15.71 14.78 15.62
N GLY A 45 16.23 15.26 14.49
CA GLY A 45 15.61 16.33 13.70
C GLY A 45 14.51 15.87 12.73
N LEU A 46 14.26 14.57 12.60
CA LEU A 46 13.30 14.03 11.64
C LEU A 46 11.87 14.12 12.18
N GLU A 47 11.04 14.92 11.52
CA GLU A 47 9.61 14.97 11.80
C GLU A 47 8.94 13.63 11.46
N LEU A 48 8.26 13.06 12.46
CA LEU A 48 7.51 11.81 12.34
C LEU A 48 6.10 12.04 11.81
N SER A 49 5.52 11.02 11.19
CA SER A 49 4.18 11.02 10.63
C SER A 49 3.58 9.61 10.67
N GLU A 50 2.36 9.43 10.20
CA GLU A 50 1.78 8.09 10.02
C GLU A 50 2.62 7.20 9.08
N PHE A 51 3.39 7.81 8.18
CA PHE A 51 4.25 7.14 7.19
C PHE A 51 5.73 7.07 7.57
N VAL A 52 6.12 7.76 8.66
CA VAL A 52 7.51 7.87 9.12
C VAL A 52 7.52 7.68 10.64
N GLN A 53 7.87 6.49 11.10
CA GLN A 53 7.73 6.09 12.50
C GLN A 53 9.04 5.55 13.06
N ARG A 54 9.22 5.67 14.39
CA ARG A 54 10.28 5.00 15.13
C ARG A 54 9.69 3.93 16.01
N TYR A 55 10.36 2.80 16.13
CA TYR A 55 9.94 1.75 17.03
C TYR A 55 11.13 0.90 17.47
N ASN A 56 11.01 0.27 18.64
CA ASN A 56 12.01 -0.64 19.16
C ASN A 56 11.60 -2.10 18.88
N MET A 57 12.56 -2.92 18.51
CA MET A 57 12.39 -4.38 18.45
C MET A 57 13.24 -5.03 19.53
N VAL A 58 12.61 -5.94 20.28
CA VAL A 58 13.28 -6.75 21.29
C VAL A 58 13.58 -8.12 20.70
N SER A 59 14.87 -8.42 20.53
CA SER A 59 15.33 -9.74 20.09
C SER A 59 15.73 -10.57 21.31
N LYS A 60 14.98 -11.65 21.56
CA LYS A 60 15.25 -12.58 22.65
C LYS A 60 16.54 -13.35 22.38
N ARG A 61 17.47 -13.34 23.34
CA ARG A 61 18.69 -14.16 23.28
C ARG A 61 18.56 -15.45 24.07
N ASN A 62 19.52 -16.36 23.87
CA ASN A 62 19.63 -17.61 24.63
C ASN A 62 19.72 -17.34 26.14
N LYS A 63 19.26 -18.31 26.95
CA LYS A 63 19.26 -18.24 28.42
C LYS A 63 20.62 -17.79 28.97
N GLY A 64 20.63 -16.66 29.67
CA GLY A 64 21.80 -16.09 30.33
C GLY A 64 22.34 -14.81 29.71
N GLN A 65 21.79 -14.34 28.59
CA GLN A 65 22.09 -13.02 28.03
C GLN A 65 20.86 -12.12 28.08
N SER A 66 21.10 -10.81 28.27
CA SER A 66 20.05 -9.80 28.20
C SER A 66 19.52 -9.69 26.76
N ASP A 67 18.22 -9.46 26.65
CA ASP A 67 17.58 -9.18 25.37
C ASP A 67 18.23 -7.95 24.70
N ILE A 68 18.29 -7.95 23.37
CA ILE A 68 18.75 -6.76 22.64
C ILE A 68 17.52 -5.94 22.29
N GLU A 69 17.51 -4.68 22.70
CA GLU A 69 16.60 -3.68 22.19
C GLU A 69 17.30 -2.89 21.07
N GLU A 70 16.73 -2.95 19.87
CA GLU A 70 17.22 -2.23 18.70
C GLU A 70 16.17 -1.25 18.18
N GLU A 71 16.55 -0.01 17.97
CA GLU A 71 15.68 1.03 17.42
C GLU A 71 15.72 1.03 15.89
N PHE A 72 14.55 1.16 15.29
CA PHE A 72 14.36 1.19 13.84
C PHE A 72 13.58 2.45 13.43
N LEU A 73 13.94 2.96 12.26
CA LEU A 73 13.14 3.93 11.51
C LEU A 73 12.35 3.19 10.43
N ASP A 74 11.03 3.32 10.44
CA ASP A 74 10.14 2.95 9.35
C ASP A 74 9.89 4.18 8.47
N VAL A 75 10.19 4.08 7.17
CA VAL A 75 9.81 5.06 6.17
C VAL A 75 9.00 4.35 5.10
N LEU A 76 7.70 4.59 5.06
CA LEU A 76 6.77 4.04 4.05
C LEU A 76 6.82 2.50 3.96
N GLY A 77 7.02 1.82 5.09
CA GLY A 77 7.14 0.36 5.20
C GLY A 77 8.56 -0.18 5.06
N LYS A 78 9.55 0.69 4.78
CA LYS A 78 10.97 0.30 4.76
C LYS A 78 11.61 0.56 6.11
N LYS A 79 12.18 -0.50 6.69
CA LYS A 79 12.75 -0.51 8.03
C LYS A 79 14.27 -0.37 7.98
N PHE A 80 14.81 0.58 8.75
CA PHE A 80 16.24 0.85 8.84
C PHE A 80 16.68 0.81 10.31
N ASN A 81 17.64 -0.06 10.64
CA ASN A 81 18.24 -0.09 11.99
C ASN A 81 19.00 1.22 12.25
N LYS A 82 18.98 1.74 13.49
CA LYS A 82 19.66 2.99 13.88
C LYS A 82 21.16 3.06 13.55
N HIS A 83 21.82 1.91 13.43
CA HIS A 83 23.24 1.84 13.05
C HIS A 83 23.47 1.87 11.53
N SER A 84 22.41 1.92 10.72
CA SER A 84 22.50 2.04 9.26
C SER A 84 23.12 3.37 8.85
N PHE A 85 23.91 3.37 7.78
CA PHE A 85 24.47 4.60 7.22
C PHE A 85 23.45 5.38 6.39
N VAL A 86 23.54 6.71 6.41
CA VAL A 86 22.70 7.62 5.61
C VAL A 86 22.68 7.23 4.13
N ARG A 87 23.83 6.84 3.54
CA ARG A 87 23.89 6.35 2.14
C ARG A 87 22.97 5.16 1.86
N THR A 88 22.82 4.24 2.82
CA THR A 88 21.99 3.04 2.67
C THR A 88 20.51 3.43 2.64
N ILE A 89 20.13 4.38 3.49
CA ILE A 89 18.77 4.92 3.56
C ILE A 89 18.45 5.68 2.28
N LEU A 90 19.29 6.65 1.90
CA LEU A 90 19.14 7.43 0.67
C LEU A 90 19.06 6.53 -0.56
N SER A 91 19.95 5.55 -0.73
CA SER A 91 19.88 4.63 -1.87
C SER A 91 18.56 3.87 -1.94
N SER A 92 18.03 3.45 -0.78
CA SER A 92 16.76 2.71 -0.72
C SER A 92 15.55 3.61 -1.03
N LEU A 93 15.54 4.83 -0.49
CA LEU A 93 14.48 5.80 -0.71
C LEU A 93 14.51 6.40 -2.12
N GLU A 94 15.70 6.68 -2.66
CA GLU A 94 15.85 7.17 -4.04
C GLU A 94 15.44 6.11 -5.07
N LYS A 95 15.72 4.82 -4.82
CA LYS A 95 15.16 3.73 -5.64
C LYS A 95 13.64 3.70 -5.58
N MET A 96 13.06 3.88 -4.40
CA MET A 96 11.60 3.98 -4.24
C MET A 96 11.07 5.19 -5.04
N ASN A 97 11.73 6.34 -4.93
CA ASN A 97 11.35 7.56 -5.64
C ASN A 97 11.51 7.42 -7.16
N ALA A 98 12.51 6.70 -7.65
CA ALA A 98 12.68 6.41 -9.07
C ALA A 98 11.51 5.56 -9.61
N VAL A 99 11.04 4.56 -8.85
CA VAL A 99 9.86 3.77 -9.24
C VAL A 99 8.59 4.62 -9.29
N TYR A 100 8.39 5.55 -8.33
CA TYR A 100 7.29 6.50 -8.37
C TYR A 100 7.43 7.50 -9.51
N GLY A 101 8.64 8.02 -9.73
CA GLY A 101 8.97 9.04 -10.71
C GLY A 101 8.91 8.54 -12.15
N ASP A 102 9.44 7.35 -12.44
CA ASP A 102 9.42 6.76 -13.78
C ASP A 102 7.98 6.42 -14.19
N ARG A 103 7.15 5.93 -13.26
CA ARG A 103 5.72 5.66 -13.53
C ARG A 103 4.91 6.95 -13.68
N ALA A 104 5.14 7.95 -12.84
CA ALA A 104 4.48 9.25 -12.94
C ALA A 104 4.91 10.03 -14.19
N LYS A 105 6.17 9.93 -14.61
CA LYS A 105 6.73 10.64 -15.78
C LYS A 105 6.32 9.98 -17.10
N GLN A 106 6.27 8.65 -17.16
CA GLN A 106 5.65 7.93 -18.29
C GLN A 106 4.15 8.23 -18.40
N ALA A 107 3.49 8.47 -17.25
CA ALA A 107 2.08 8.83 -17.22
C ALA A 107 1.78 10.28 -17.61
N MET A 108 2.63 11.24 -17.19
CA MET A 108 2.51 12.65 -17.59
C MET A 108 2.67 12.86 -19.11
N GLU A 109 3.38 11.98 -19.82
CA GLU A 109 3.55 12.04 -21.27
C GLU A 109 2.49 11.24 -22.06
N ASN A 110 1.50 10.62 -21.38
CA ASN A 110 0.50 9.71 -21.97
C ASN A 110 1.10 8.58 -22.85
N LYS A 111 2.42 8.35 -22.77
CA LYS A 111 3.13 7.31 -23.51
C LYS A 111 3.37 6.13 -22.58
N GLY A 112 2.46 5.16 -22.65
CA GLY A 112 2.66 3.86 -22.01
C GLY A 112 1.96 3.66 -20.65
N VAL A 113 0.96 4.48 -20.31
CA VAL A 113 0.08 4.16 -19.18
C VAL A 113 -0.77 2.94 -19.53
N ASP A 114 -0.54 1.84 -18.83
CA ASP A 114 -1.39 0.67 -18.92
C ASP A 114 -2.69 0.90 -18.11
N TRP A 115 -3.61 1.66 -18.70
CA TRP A 115 -4.94 1.94 -18.12
C TRP A 115 -5.72 0.67 -17.80
N LYS A 116 -5.46 -0.42 -18.52
CA LYS A 116 -6.06 -1.73 -18.25
C LYS A 116 -5.50 -2.34 -16.97
N ALA A 117 -4.19 -2.25 -16.74
CA ALA A 117 -3.57 -2.70 -15.50
C ALA A 117 -4.04 -1.86 -14.31
N ILE A 118 -4.15 -0.54 -14.46
CA ILE A 118 -4.65 0.34 -13.39
C ILE A 118 -6.12 0.02 -13.06
N SER A 119 -6.99 -0.03 -14.08
CA SER A 119 -8.39 -0.42 -13.91
C SER A 119 -8.52 -1.80 -13.26
N HIS A 120 -7.66 -2.76 -13.62
CA HIS A 120 -7.61 -4.08 -12.99
C HIS A 120 -7.22 -4.02 -11.51
N ALA A 121 -6.21 -3.22 -11.15
CA ALA A 121 -5.78 -3.07 -9.77
C ALA A 121 -6.90 -2.50 -8.88
N PHE A 122 -7.58 -1.45 -9.34
CA PHE A 122 -8.77 -0.92 -8.66
C PHE A 122 -9.87 -1.99 -8.51
N ARG A 123 -10.17 -2.71 -9.59
CA ARG A 123 -11.16 -3.78 -9.59
C ARG A 123 -10.87 -4.84 -8.53
N CYS A 124 -9.62 -5.30 -8.43
CA CYS A 124 -9.22 -6.29 -7.45
C CYS A 124 -9.41 -5.78 -6.02
N CYS A 125 -9.10 -4.51 -5.75
CA CYS A 125 -9.29 -3.95 -4.41
C CYS A 125 -10.77 -3.86 -4.03
N PHE A 126 -11.65 -3.38 -4.93
CA PHE A 126 -13.09 -3.36 -4.67
C PHE A 126 -13.65 -4.76 -4.43
N GLN A 127 -13.20 -5.75 -5.22
CA GLN A 127 -13.59 -7.15 -5.04
C GLN A 127 -13.14 -7.73 -3.70
N LEU A 128 -11.94 -7.40 -3.23
CA LEU A 128 -11.44 -7.83 -1.93
C LEU A 128 -12.26 -7.23 -0.80
N LYS A 129 -12.59 -5.94 -0.87
CA LYS A 129 -13.45 -5.26 0.11
C LYS A 129 -14.85 -5.89 0.14
N GLU A 130 -15.48 -6.08 -1.02
CA GLU A 130 -16.80 -6.72 -1.13
C GLU A 130 -16.78 -8.16 -0.59
N LEU A 131 -15.72 -8.92 -0.88
CA LEU A 131 -15.56 -10.28 -0.37
C LEU A 131 -15.34 -10.31 1.15
N ALA A 132 -14.56 -9.37 1.70
CA ALA A 132 -14.32 -9.26 3.13
C ALA A 132 -15.61 -8.93 3.91
N GLU A 133 -16.46 -8.07 3.34
CA GLU A 133 -17.71 -7.62 3.96
C GLU A 133 -18.85 -8.62 3.78
N ASN A 134 -19.05 -9.13 2.55
CA ASN A 134 -20.25 -9.87 2.17
C ASN A 134 -20.02 -11.37 1.98
N HIS A 135 -18.77 -11.84 2.06
CA HIS A 135 -18.36 -13.22 1.78
C HIS A 135 -18.73 -13.71 0.37
N THR A 136 -19.02 -12.76 -0.52
CA THR A 136 -19.39 -12.98 -1.92
C THR A 136 -18.99 -11.77 -2.75
N ILE A 137 -18.89 -11.96 -4.06
CA ILE A 137 -18.64 -10.88 -5.03
C ILE A 137 -19.81 -10.85 -6.00
N LYS A 138 -20.45 -9.69 -6.13
CA LYS A 138 -21.56 -9.50 -7.06
C LYS A 138 -21.07 -8.85 -8.35
N PHE A 139 -21.52 -9.38 -9.48
CA PHE A 139 -21.27 -8.79 -10.79
C PHE A 139 -22.56 -8.22 -11.42
N PRO A 140 -22.47 -7.09 -12.16
CA PRO A 140 -21.32 -6.18 -12.21
C PRO A 140 -21.06 -5.51 -10.86
N LEU A 141 -19.82 -5.04 -10.64
CA LEU A 141 -19.45 -4.31 -9.43
C LEU A 141 -20.18 -2.97 -9.36
N SER A 142 -20.38 -2.44 -8.16
CA SER A 142 -20.98 -1.10 -7.96
C SER A 142 -20.15 0.03 -8.58
N GLU A 143 -18.84 -0.17 -8.74
CA GLU A 143 -17.88 0.80 -9.26
C GLU A 143 -17.63 0.64 -10.78
N ASP A 144 -18.49 -0.09 -11.49
CA ASP A 144 -18.31 -0.39 -12.91
C ASP A 144 -18.02 0.85 -13.79
N LYS A 145 -18.78 1.93 -13.61
CA LYS A 145 -18.60 3.20 -14.34
C LYS A 145 -17.25 3.84 -14.05
N PHE A 146 -16.79 3.78 -12.80
CA PHE A 146 -15.50 4.32 -12.40
C PHE A 146 -14.36 3.52 -13.04
N LEU A 147 -14.45 2.18 -13.00
CA LEU A 147 -13.48 1.27 -13.62
C LEU A 147 -13.40 1.43 -15.14
N VAL A 148 -14.53 1.66 -15.81
CA VAL A 148 -14.60 1.97 -17.23
C VAL A 148 -13.91 3.30 -17.52
N GLY A 149 -14.17 4.34 -16.72
CA GLY A 149 -13.52 5.64 -16.90
C GLY A 149 -11.99 5.58 -16.75
N ILE A 150 -11.50 4.82 -15.76
CA ILE A 150 -10.04 4.59 -15.61
C ILE A 150 -9.49 3.91 -16.85
N LYS A 151 -10.18 2.88 -17.35
CA LYS A 151 -9.73 2.12 -18.52
C LYS A 151 -9.70 2.97 -19.79
N ASN A 152 -10.58 3.96 -19.89
CA ASN A 152 -10.62 4.90 -21.00
C ASN A 152 -9.60 6.04 -20.87
N GLY A 153 -8.94 6.18 -19.72
CA GLY A 153 -8.01 7.28 -19.45
C GLY A 153 -8.70 8.59 -19.13
N ASP A 154 -9.92 8.53 -18.59
CA ASP A 154 -10.73 9.71 -18.25
C ASP A 154 -10.24 10.47 -17.00
N TYR A 155 -9.18 9.98 -16.34
CA TYR A 155 -8.61 10.51 -15.10
C TYR A 155 -7.11 10.78 -15.25
N GLU A 156 -6.58 11.73 -14.48
CA GLU A 156 -5.13 11.93 -14.41
C GLU A 156 -4.46 10.85 -13.54
N TYR A 157 -3.33 10.32 -13.98
CA TYR A 157 -2.61 9.29 -13.22
C TYR A 157 -2.17 9.76 -11.82
N SER A 158 -1.78 11.03 -11.70
CA SER A 158 -1.45 11.69 -10.44
C SER A 158 -2.58 11.60 -9.42
N GLU A 159 -3.84 11.67 -9.87
CA GLU A 159 -5.02 11.58 -9.02
C GLU A 159 -5.32 10.13 -8.63
N LEU A 160 -5.03 9.16 -9.50
CA LEU A 160 -5.32 7.75 -9.25
C LEU A 160 -4.29 7.05 -8.36
N GLY A 161 -3.02 7.48 -8.39
CA GLY A 161 -1.93 6.79 -7.70
C GLY A 161 -2.14 6.71 -6.19
N ASP A 162 -2.45 7.85 -5.57
CA ASP A 162 -2.69 7.92 -4.12
C ASP A 162 -4.00 7.19 -3.75
N VAL A 163 -5.04 7.33 -4.57
CA VAL A 163 -6.34 6.64 -4.35
C VAL A 163 -6.18 5.12 -4.41
N LEU A 164 -5.47 4.61 -5.41
CA LEU A 164 -5.23 3.18 -5.56
C LEU A 164 -4.45 2.63 -4.37
N TYR A 165 -3.42 3.33 -3.93
CA TYR A 165 -2.63 2.90 -2.78
C TYR A 165 -3.48 2.84 -1.51
N THR A 166 -4.25 3.89 -1.20
CA THR A 166 -5.15 3.89 -0.04
C THR A 166 -6.15 2.74 -0.13
N LEU A 167 -6.75 2.53 -1.30
CA LEU A 167 -7.70 1.43 -1.51
C LEU A 167 -7.06 0.05 -1.33
N MET A 168 -5.79 -0.12 -1.70
CA MET A 168 -5.03 -1.36 -1.46
C MET A 168 -4.80 -1.63 0.03
N GLU A 169 -4.42 -0.62 0.80
CA GLU A 169 -4.22 -0.77 2.25
C GLU A 169 -5.53 -1.05 2.97
N GLU A 170 -6.61 -0.36 2.60
CA GLU A 170 -7.95 -0.64 3.13
C GLU A 170 -8.39 -2.07 2.81
N ALA A 171 -8.28 -2.50 1.54
CA ALA A 171 -8.64 -3.85 1.14
C ALA A 171 -7.83 -4.91 1.90
N LYS A 172 -6.54 -4.66 2.14
CA LYS A 172 -5.69 -5.55 2.92
C LYS A 172 -6.14 -5.62 4.38
N GLN A 173 -6.37 -4.49 5.02
CA GLN A 173 -6.83 -4.43 6.40
C GLN A 173 -8.20 -5.09 6.58
N GLU A 174 -9.11 -4.90 5.64
CA GLU A 174 -10.44 -5.54 5.68
C GLU A 174 -10.34 -7.05 5.57
N ILE A 175 -9.50 -7.57 4.67
CA ILE A 175 -9.24 -9.01 4.56
C ILE A 175 -8.60 -9.57 5.83
N GLU A 176 -7.57 -8.90 6.38
CA GLU A 176 -6.90 -9.32 7.61
C GLU A 176 -7.84 -9.37 8.82
N ASN A 177 -8.84 -8.50 8.86
CA ASN A 177 -9.85 -8.45 9.93
C ASN A 177 -11.12 -9.24 9.60
N SER A 178 -11.22 -9.85 8.42
CA SER A 178 -12.39 -10.61 8.00
C SER A 178 -12.44 -11.98 8.67
N SER A 179 -13.62 -12.60 8.64
CA SER A 179 -13.79 -13.99 9.06
C SER A 179 -13.54 -15.01 7.94
N LEU A 180 -12.95 -14.57 6.82
CA LEU A 180 -12.61 -15.46 5.72
C LEU A 180 -11.53 -16.45 6.16
N PRO A 181 -11.61 -17.71 5.71
CA PRO A 181 -10.58 -18.69 6.02
C PRO A 181 -9.26 -18.33 5.33
N GLU A 182 -8.15 -18.50 6.04
CA GLU A 182 -6.80 -18.26 5.51
C GLU A 182 -6.49 -19.16 4.31
N ASN A 183 -7.07 -20.36 4.30
CA ASN A 183 -6.90 -21.35 3.24
C ASN A 183 -8.24 -21.72 2.62
N CYS A 184 -8.22 -21.89 1.30
CA CYS A 184 -9.35 -22.40 0.54
C CYS A 184 -9.63 -23.88 0.88
N ASP A 185 -10.90 -24.27 0.97
CA ASP A 185 -11.30 -25.67 1.17
C ASP A 185 -11.03 -26.50 -0.10
N ARG A 186 -9.79 -27.01 -0.20
CA ARG A 186 -9.35 -27.78 -1.36
C ARG A 186 -10.15 -29.07 -1.54
N ASP A 187 -10.50 -29.75 -0.46
CA ASP A 187 -11.25 -31.00 -0.52
C ASP A 187 -12.64 -30.79 -1.14
N PHE A 188 -13.30 -29.69 -0.79
CA PHE A 188 -14.56 -29.30 -1.42
C PHE A 188 -14.38 -29.06 -2.93
N TRP A 189 -13.40 -28.24 -3.31
CA TRP A 189 -13.19 -27.88 -4.71
C TRP A 189 -12.77 -29.06 -5.59
N ASP A 190 -11.91 -29.93 -5.08
CA ASP A 190 -11.49 -31.14 -5.81
C ASP A 190 -12.69 -32.06 -6.07
N LYS A 191 -13.53 -32.30 -5.06
CA LYS A 191 -14.77 -33.08 -5.20
C LYS A 191 -15.75 -32.41 -6.15
N PHE A 192 -15.90 -31.09 -6.09
CA PHE A 192 -16.76 -30.32 -6.98
C PHE A 192 -16.32 -30.44 -8.44
N ILE A 193 -15.02 -30.28 -8.73
CA ILE A 193 -14.46 -30.41 -10.07
C ILE A 193 -14.68 -31.82 -10.61
N ILE A 194 -14.28 -32.85 -9.86
CA ILE A 194 -14.44 -34.25 -10.27
C ILE A 194 -15.91 -34.56 -10.57
N LYS A 195 -16.83 -34.15 -9.69
CA LYS A 195 -18.27 -34.37 -9.88
C LYS A 195 -18.81 -33.67 -11.13
N THR A 196 -18.31 -32.48 -11.45
CA THR A 196 -18.76 -31.71 -12.61
C THR A 196 -18.33 -32.42 -13.91
N TYR A 197 -17.07 -32.85 -14.00
CA TYR A 197 -16.55 -33.56 -15.17
C TYR A 197 -17.11 -34.99 -15.32
N LEU A 198 -17.40 -35.70 -14.22
CA LEU A 198 -17.99 -37.04 -14.28
C LEU A 198 -19.49 -37.04 -14.63
N LYS A 199 -20.21 -35.93 -14.42
CA LYS A 199 -21.62 -35.79 -14.79
C LYS A 199 -21.83 -35.65 -16.30
N ASP A 200 -20.90 -35.00 -17.00
CA ASP A 200 -20.92 -34.84 -18.45
C ASP A 200 -20.34 -36.07 -19.15
N GLY A 201 -20.87 -37.25 -18.79
CA GLY A 201 -20.44 -38.55 -19.26
C GLY A 201 -20.06 -38.52 -20.74
N HIS A 202 -18.75 -38.44 -21.00
CA HIS A 202 -18.17 -38.99 -22.20
C HIS A 202 -18.48 -40.48 -22.17
N THR A 203 -19.66 -40.81 -22.70
CA THR A 203 -19.95 -42.14 -23.21
C THR A 203 -18.95 -42.30 -24.34
N ILE A 204 -17.79 -42.89 -24.04
CA ILE A 204 -16.90 -43.41 -25.05
C ILE A 204 -17.71 -44.53 -25.73
N ARG A 205 -18.33 -44.20 -26.85
CA ARG A 205 -18.88 -45.17 -27.80
C ARG A 205 -17.79 -45.57 -28.77
#